data_AF-A0A5J4Q713-F1
#
_entry.id   AF-A0A5J4Q713-F1
#
_cell.length_a   1.000
_cell.length_b   1.000
_cell.length_c   1.000
_cell.angle_alpha   90.00
_cell.angle_beta   90.00
_cell.angle_gamma   90.00
#
_symmetry.space_group_name_H-M   'P 1'
#
loop_
_entity.id
_entity.type
_entity.pdbx_description
1 polymer ?
#
loop_
_entity_poly.entity_id
_entity_poly.type
_entity_poly.pdbx_seq_one_letter_code
_entity_poly.pdbx_strand_id
1 'polypeptide(L)'
;FKQIKITGDYGLASNVEGKSYIEAAGTKNYSASEAHENQMMIAESDIWAAGVVVIEYITGIHPFEGATQNETIANIKSGKSKPLPSYIQGYFKDILLSMIEKDATKRPSAKDLLDTDLMKSRALIENLKIQK
;
A
#
# COMPACT_ATOMS: atom_id res chain seq x y z
N PHE A 1 -18.32 13.09 11.10
CA PHE A 1 -17.28 12.11 10.71
C PHE A 1 -16.35 12.78 9.71
N LYS A 2 -15.05 12.86 9.97
CA LYS A 2 -14.08 13.46 9.04
C LYS A 2 -13.97 12.56 7.81
N GLN A 3 -14.39 13.05 6.64
CA GLN A 3 -14.08 12.41 5.37
C GLN A 3 -12.56 12.40 5.19
N ILE A 4 -11.99 11.23 4.92
CA ILE A 4 -10.63 11.14 4.40
C ILE A 4 -10.74 11.50 2.92
N LYS A 5 -10.47 12.76 2.61
CA LYS A 5 -10.30 13.22 1.23
C LYS A 5 -8.83 13.00 0.89
N ILE A 6 -8.54 11.98 0.08
CA ILE A 6 -7.23 11.89 -0.56
C ILE A 6 -7.22 13.01 -1.61
N THR A 7 -6.86 14.22 -1.19
CA THR A 7 -6.43 15.27 -2.13
C THR A 7 -5.07 14.85 -2.65
N GLY A 8 -5.07 13.92 -3.60
CA GLY A 8 -3.90 13.59 -4.39
C GLY A 8 -3.57 14.80 -5.26
N ASP A 9 -2.37 15.33 -5.09
CA ASP A 9 -1.74 16.14 -6.12
C ASP A 9 -1.57 15.26 -7.35
N TYR A 10 -2.30 15.56 -8.42
CA TYR A 10 -2.27 14.80 -9.69
C TYR A 10 -0.99 15.04 -10.49
N GLY A 11 0.09 15.58 -9.88
CA GLY A 11 1.36 15.85 -10.54
C GLY A 11 2.10 14.64 -11.15
N LEU A 12 1.62 13.41 -10.91
CA LEU A 12 2.20 12.16 -11.44
C LEU A 12 1.17 11.22 -12.10
N ALA A 13 -0.10 11.64 -12.22
CA ALA A 13 -1.12 10.83 -12.88
C ALA A 13 -0.95 10.91 -14.41
N SER A 14 -0.18 9.98 -14.99
CA SER A 14 -0.08 9.79 -16.44
C SER A 14 -1.01 8.66 -16.88
N ASN A 15 -1.80 8.90 -17.94
CA ASN A 15 -2.50 7.83 -18.65
C ASN A 15 -1.49 6.73 -19.00
N VAL A 16 -1.81 5.50 -18.64
CA VAL A 16 -0.90 4.36 -18.68
C VAL A 16 -0.64 3.94 -20.13
N GLU A 17 0.26 4.65 -20.80
CA GLU A 17 0.94 4.21 -22.04
C GLU A 17 2.46 4.40 -21.97
N GLY A 18 3.01 4.98 -20.90
CA GLY A 18 4.43 5.30 -20.83
C GLY A 18 4.96 5.26 -19.41
N LYS A 19 6.06 4.52 -19.24
CA LYS A 19 6.92 4.43 -18.07
C LYS A 19 7.04 5.79 -17.37
N SER A 20 6.62 5.88 -16.11
CA SER A 20 6.84 7.06 -15.28
C SER A 20 8.16 6.93 -14.52
N TYR A 21 9.05 7.91 -14.72
CA TYR A 21 10.32 8.02 -14.00
C TYR A 21 10.07 8.89 -12.76
N ILE A 22 10.38 8.41 -11.55
CA ILE A 22 10.17 9.19 -10.32
C ILE A 22 11.50 9.65 -9.73
N GLU A 23 11.66 10.96 -9.63
CA GLU A 23 12.66 11.63 -8.80
C GLU A 23 11.96 12.35 -7.63
N ALA A 24 12.03 11.78 -6.41
CA ALA A 24 11.80 12.51 -5.17
C ALA A 24 12.29 11.68 -3.97
N ALA A 25 13.25 12.23 -3.22
CA ALA A 25 13.91 11.57 -2.09
C ALA A 25 12.96 11.18 -0.93
N GLY A 26 11.73 11.69 -0.86
CA GLY A 26 10.71 11.27 0.13
C GLY A 26 9.85 10.08 -0.29
N THR A 27 9.60 9.92 -1.60
CA THR A 27 8.70 8.90 -2.16
C THR A 27 9.34 7.51 -2.22
N LYS A 28 10.68 7.43 -2.11
CA LYS A 28 11.44 6.18 -2.20
C LYS A 28 11.03 5.16 -1.13
N ASN A 29 10.66 5.59 0.07
CA ASN A 29 10.32 4.65 1.14
C ASN A 29 8.98 3.92 0.91
N TYR A 30 8.09 4.53 0.12
CA TYR A 30 6.79 3.95 -0.26
C TYR A 30 6.86 3.20 -1.60
N SER A 31 8.01 3.25 -2.27
CA SER A 31 8.20 2.61 -3.57
C SER A 31 8.40 1.11 -3.38
N ALA A 32 7.79 0.33 -4.26
CA ALA A 32 7.94 -1.12 -4.25
C ALA A 32 9.35 -1.55 -4.69
N SER A 33 9.74 -2.79 -4.40
CA SER A 33 11.08 -3.30 -4.74
C SER A 33 11.41 -3.16 -6.24
N GLU A 34 10.44 -3.41 -7.12
CA GLU A 34 10.61 -3.30 -8.57
C GLU A 34 10.90 -1.87 -9.05
N ALA A 35 10.37 -0.85 -8.36
CA ALA A 35 10.67 0.55 -8.67
C ALA A 35 12.14 0.89 -8.35
N HIS A 36 12.73 0.21 -7.37
CA HIS A 36 14.15 0.39 -7.02
C HIS A 36 15.12 -0.48 -7.82
N GLU A 37 14.67 -1.62 -8.32
CA GLU A 37 15.50 -2.57 -9.06
C GLU A 37 15.46 -2.30 -10.57
N ASN A 38 14.26 -2.03 -11.10
CA ASN A 38 14.01 -1.92 -12.53
C ASN A 38 13.62 -0.52 -12.98
N GLN A 39 13.55 0.45 -12.05
CA GLN A 39 13.06 1.81 -12.31
C GLN A 39 11.70 1.83 -13.03
N MET A 40 10.84 0.86 -12.66
CA MET A 40 9.55 0.65 -13.30
C MET A 40 8.46 0.62 -12.25
N MET A 41 7.41 1.41 -12.48
CA MET A 41 6.17 1.36 -11.72
C MET A 41 5.07 0.73 -12.56
N ILE A 42 4.33 -0.16 -11.93
CA ILE A 42 3.21 -0.91 -12.48
C ILE A 42 2.00 -0.76 -11.56
N ALA A 43 0.83 -1.22 -11.98
CA ALA A 43 -0.39 -1.10 -11.17
C ALA A 43 -0.24 -1.77 -9.79
N GLU A 44 0.53 -2.86 -9.72
CA GLU A 44 0.86 -3.60 -8.51
C GLU A 44 1.78 -2.80 -7.57
N SER A 45 2.53 -1.82 -8.08
CA SER A 45 3.32 -0.90 -7.26
C SER A 45 2.43 0.05 -6.46
N ASP A 46 1.25 0.41 -6.98
CA ASP A 46 0.27 1.23 -6.24
C ASP A 46 -0.38 0.42 -5.10
N ILE A 47 -0.61 -0.88 -5.31
CA ILE A 47 -1.11 -1.79 -4.26
C ILE A 47 -0.12 -1.89 -3.11
N TRP A 48 1.17 -1.98 -3.43
CA TRP A 48 2.24 -1.96 -2.43
C TRP A 48 2.20 -0.66 -1.62
N ALA A 49 2.19 0.50 -2.30
CA ALA A 49 2.18 1.79 -1.62
C ALA A 49 0.95 1.94 -0.70
N ALA A 50 -0.22 1.49 -1.16
CA ALA A 50 -1.42 1.46 -0.33
C ALA A 50 -1.26 0.56 0.90
N GLY A 51 -0.67 -0.63 0.75
CA GLY A 51 -0.42 -1.56 1.86
C GLY A 51 0.52 -0.97 2.90
N VAL A 52 1.60 -0.33 2.46
CA VAL A 52 2.56 0.37 3.33
C VAL A 52 1.86 1.47 4.13
N VAL A 53 1.08 2.32 3.47
CA VAL A 53 0.35 3.43 4.12
C VAL A 53 -0.68 2.90 5.12
N VAL A 54 -1.42 1.85 4.79
CA VAL A 54 -2.42 1.28 5.70
C VAL A 54 -1.77 0.68 6.93
N ILE A 55 -0.67 -0.07 6.77
CA ILE A 55 0.08 -0.63 7.90
C ILE A 55 0.61 0.50 8.78
N GLU A 56 1.27 1.50 8.19
CA GLU A 56 1.81 2.64 8.91
C GLU A 56 0.73 3.43 9.65
N TYR A 57 -0.46 3.60 9.05
CA TYR A 57 -1.59 4.26 9.68
C TYR A 57 -2.09 3.51 10.93
N ILE A 58 -2.07 2.18 10.90
CA ILE A 58 -2.57 1.33 11.99
C ILE A 58 -1.53 1.18 13.12
N THR A 59 -0.25 1.10 12.77
CA THR A 59 0.83 0.84 13.72
C THR A 59 1.55 2.10 14.18
N GLY A 60 1.41 3.20 13.44
CA GLY A 60 2.23 4.41 13.58
C GLY A 60 3.68 4.23 13.12
N ILE A 61 4.03 3.08 12.53
CA ILE A 61 5.40 2.68 12.19
C ILE A 61 5.44 2.14 10.77
N HIS A 62 6.34 2.68 9.95
CA HIS A 62 6.54 2.20 8.59
C HIS A 62 7.02 0.73 8.58
N PRO A 63 6.38 -0.18 7.81
CA PRO A 63 6.63 -1.62 7.88
C PRO A 63 8.08 -2.03 7.59
N PHE A 64 8.81 -1.25 6.80
CA PHE A 64 10.20 -1.52 6.45
C PHE A 64 11.21 -0.54 7.08
N GLU A 65 10.79 0.27 8.04
CA GLU A 65 11.63 1.31 8.65
C GLU A 65 12.96 0.76 9.20
N GLY A 66 14.08 1.27 8.66
CA GLY A 66 15.42 1.13 9.21
C GLY A 66 15.92 2.43 9.86
N ALA A 67 17.12 2.40 10.44
CA ALA A 67 17.74 3.57 11.07
C ALA A 67 18.11 4.66 10.04
N THR A 68 18.27 4.29 8.77
CA THR A 68 18.52 5.22 7.66
C THR A 68 17.60 4.91 6.48
N GLN A 69 17.41 5.88 5.58
CA GLN A 69 16.67 5.65 4.33
C GLN A 69 17.24 4.50 3.50
N ASN A 70 18.57 4.37 3.44
CA ASN A 70 19.20 3.26 2.70
C ASN A 70 18.89 1.90 3.33
N GLU A 71 18.83 1.84 4.66
CA GLU A 71 18.42 0.63 5.37
C GLU A 71 16.94 0.31 5.12
N THR A 72 16.06 1.32 5.12
CA THR A 72 14.65 1.14 4.75
C THR A 72 14.51 0.58 3.33
N ILE A 73 15.25 1.13 2.36
CA ILE A 73 15.26 0.64 0.98
C ILE A 73 15.81 -0.79 0.91
N ALA A 74 16.85 -1.13 1.69
CA ALA A 74 17.39 -2.48 1.77
C ALA A 74 16.36 -3.48 2.36
N ASN A 75 15.59 -3.06 3.37
CA ASN A 75 14.51 -3.86 3.94
C ASN A 75 13.39 -4.09 2.91
N ILE A 76 13.00 -3.06 2.15
CA ILE A 76 12.03 -3.17 1.04
C ILE A 76 12.52 -4.18 -0.01
N LYS A 77 13.75 -4.02 -0.50
CA LYS A 77 14.35 -4.92 -1.50
C LYS A 77 14.48 -6.36 -1.02
N SER A 78 14.70 -6.58 0.28
CA SER A 78 14.80 -7.92 0.87
C SER A 78 13.45 -8.50 1.31
N GLY A 79 12.36 -7.73 1.26
CA GLY A 79 11.06 -8.15 1.78
C GLY A 79 11.02 -8.28 3.31
N LYS A 80 11.97 -7.66 4.02
CA LYS A 80 12.10 -7.78 5.47
C LYS A 80 11.22 -6.74 6.18
N SER A 81 9.94 -7.04 6.30
CA SER A 81 9.00 -6.21 7.08
C SER A 81 9.10 -6.47 8.58
N LYS A 82 8.79 -5.45 9.38
CA LYS A 82 8.55 -5.56 10.81
C LYS A 82 7.31 -6.42 11.05
N PRO A 83 7.29 -7.27 12.09
CA PRO A 83 6.11 -8.06 12.40
C PRO A 83 4.93 -7.15 12.75
N LEU A 84 3.76 -7.45 12.19
CA LEU A 84 2.54 -6.74 12.53
C LEU A 84 2.18 -6.97 14.01
N PRO A 85 1.67 -5.94 14.73
CA PRO A 85 1.23 -6.08 16.10
C PRO A 85 0.18 -7.17 16.28
N SER A 86 0.13 -7.76 17.48
CA SER A 86 -0.75 -8.89 17.78
C SER A 86 -2.24 -8.56 17.67
N TYR A 87 -2.67 -7.31 17.67
CA TYR A 87 -4.07 -6.95 17.46
C TYR A 87 -4.51 -6.99 15.98
N ILE A 88 -3.57 -7.06 15.04
CA ILE A 88 -3.85 -7.26 13.62
C ILE A 88 -3.80 -8.77 13.35
N GLN A 89 -4.98 -9.41 13.25
CA GLN A 89 -5.09 -10.86 13.13
C GLN A 89 -6.03 -11.29 12.00
N GLY A 90 -5.97 -12.58 11.68
CA GLY A 90 -6.86 -13.25 10.73
C GLY A 90 -6.77 -12.67 9.33
N TYR A 91 -7.88 -12.72 8.61
CA TYR A 91 -7.97 -12.35 7.20
C TYR A 91 -7.44 -10.94 6.88
N PHE A 92 -7.64 -9.97 7.79
CA PHE A 92 -7.14 -8.62 7.58
C PHE A 92 -5.61 -8.55 7.61
N LYS A 93 -4.96 -9.33 8.50
CA LYS A 93 -3.50 -9.47 8.51
C LYS A 93 -3.00 -10.06 7.18
N ASP A 94 -3.67 -11.08 6.68
CA ASP A 94 -3.29 -11.79 5.46
C ASP A 94 -3.41 -10.88 4.22
N ILE A 95 -4.45 -10.03 4.17
CA ILE A 95 -4.59 -8.99 3.14
C ILE A 95 -3.41 -8.01 3.22
N LEU A 96 -3.13 -7.45 4.40
CA LEU A 96 -2.07 -6.45 4.53
C LEU A 96 -0.71 -7.03 4.12
N LEU A 97 -0.40 -8.25 4.52
CA LEU A 97 0.84 -8.92 4.14
C LEU A 97 0.91 -9.23 2.64
N SER A 98 -0.20 -9.61 2.00
CA SER A 98 -0.22 -9.85 0.55
C SER A 98 -0.09 -8.55 -0.28
N MET A 99 -0.58 -7.42 0.23
CA MET A 99 -0.37 -6.10 -0.41
C MET A 99 1.10 -5.69 -0.41
N ILE A 100 1.85 -5.99 0.66
CA ILE A 100 3.29 -5.70 0.77
C ILE A 100 4.17 -6.92 0.44
N GLU A 101 3.68 -7.83 -0.41
CA GLU A 101 4.47 -8.95 -0.92
C GLU A 101 5.53 -8.43 -1.89
N LYS A 102 6.76 -8.92 -1.77
CA LYS A 102 7.88 -8.49 -2.61
C LYS A 102 7.61 -8.78 -4.08
N ASP A 103 7.13 -9.98 -4.35
CA ASP A 103 6.75 -10.39 -5.71
C ASP A 103 5.45 -9.69 -6.12
N ALA A 104 5.56 -8.75 -7.07
CA ALA A 104 4.42 -7.98 -7.57
C ALA A 104 3.28 -8.86 -8.11
N THR A 105 3.60 -10.02 -8.68
CA THR A 105 2.58 -10.93 -9.27
C THR A 105 1.72 -11.63 -8.23
N LYS A 106 2.15 -11.63 -6.96
CA LYS A 106 1.43 -12.22 -5.83
C LYS A 106 0.56 -11.21 -5.09
N ARG A 107 0.67 -9.93 -5.43
CA ARG A 107 -0.16 -8.88 -4.83
C ARG A 107 -1.59 -8.99 -5.38
N PRO A 108 -2.62 -8.80 -4.55
CA PRO A 108 -3.99 -8.78 -5.02
C PRO A 108 -4.23 -7.56 -5.91
N SER A 109 -5.16 -7.66 -6.87
CA SER A 109 -5.58 -6.48 -7.61
C SER A 109 -6.43 -5.55 -6.72
N ALA A 110 -6.53 -4.27 -7.09
CA ALA A 110 -7.43 -3.34 -6.41
C ALA A 110 -8.88 -3.84 -6.40
N LYS A 111 -9.29 -4.55 -7.47
CA LYS A 111 -10.62 -5.16 -7.56
C LYS A 111 -10.79 -6.26 -6.53
N ASP A 112 -9.80 -7.14 -6.37
CA ASP A 112 -9.85 -8.23 -5.38
C ASP A 112 -9.92 -7.68 -3.95
N LEU A 113 -9.15 -6.61 -3.67
CA LEU A 113 -9.19 -5.92 -2.38
C LEU A 113 -10.56 -5.29 -2.09
N LEU A 114 -11.19 -4.68 -3.08
CA LEU A 114 -12.52 -4.10 -2.97
C LEU A 114 -13.63 -5.15 -2.86
N ASP A 115 -13.42 -6.33 -3.45
CA ASP A 115 -14.38 -7.43 -3.42
C ASP A 115 -14.31 -8.27 -2.14
N THR A 116 -13.36 -7.96 -1.24
CA THR A 116 -13.27 -8.60 0.07
C THR A 116 -14.48 -8.30 0.95
N ASP A 117 -14.92 -9.31 1.73
CA ASP A 117 -16.08 -9.19 2.62
C ASP A 117 -15.93 -8.04 3.64
N LEU A 118 -14.69 -7.68 4.00
CA LEU A 118 -14.38 -6.55 4.87
C LEU A 118 -14.83 -5.21 4.26
N MET A 119 -14.57 -4.98 2.98
CA MET A 119 -14.95 -3.76 2.26
C MET A 119 -16.46 -3.76 1.94
N LYS A 120 -17.01 -4.91 1.54
CA LYS A 120 -18.46 -5.08 1.31
C LYS A 120 -19.28 -4.81 2.56
N SER A 121 -18.83 -5.31 3.72
CA SER A 121 -19.49 -5.09 5.01
C SER A 121 -19.55 -3.60 5.38
N ARG A 122 -18.50 -2.84 5.07
CA ARG A 122 -18.45 -1.39 5.35
C ARG A 122 -19.33 -0.59 4.38
N ALA A 123 -19.35 -0.96 3.10
CA ALA A 123 -20.24 -0.35 2.09
C ALA A 123 -21.73 -0.57 2.43
N LEU A 124 -22.09 -1.76 2.94
CA LEU A 124 -23.43 -2.05 3.46
C LEU A 124 -23.79 -1.18 4.68
N ILE A 125 -22.86 -0.99 5.62
CA ILE A 125 -23.08 -0.12 6.79
C ILE A 125 -23.25 1.34 6.38
N GLU A 126 -22.50 1.83 5.40
CA GLU A 126 -22.65 3.20 4.89
C GLU A 126 -23.98 3.40 4.16
N ASN A 127 -24.40 2.44 3.32
CA ASN A 127 -25.70 2.48 2.66
C ASN A 127 -26.87 2.46 3.65
N LEU A 128 -26.77 1.74 4.77
CA LEU A 128 -27.79 1.73 5.83
C LEU A 128 -27.84 3.03 6.63
N LYS A 129 -26.74 3.79 6.68
CA LYS A 129 -26.71 5.13 7.32
C LYS A 129 -27.29 6.23 6.42
N ILE A 130 -27.33 6.03 5.11
CA ILE A 130 -27.89 6.99 4.13
C ILE A 130 -29.43 6.86 4.04
N GLN A 131 -30.00 5.74 4.49
CA GLN A 131 -31.45 5.49 4.49
C GLN A 131 -32.17 5.86 5.81
N LYS A 132 -31.47 6.50 6.76
CA LYS A 132 -32.04 7.08 7.99
C LYS A 132 -31.81 8.59 8.01
#